data_AF-A0A183EHX9-F1
#
_entry.id   AF-A0A183EHX9-F1
#
_cell.length_a   1.000
_cell.length_b   1.000
_cell.length_c   1.000
_cell.angle_alpha   90.00
_cell.angle_beta   90.00
_cell.angle_gamma   90.00
#
_symmetry.space_group_name_H-M   'P 1'
#
loop_
_entity.id
_entity.type
_entity.pdbx_description
1 polymer ?
#
loop_
_entity_poly.entity_id
_entity_poly.type
_entity_poly.pdbx_seq_one_letter_code
_entity_poly.pdbx_strand_id
1 'polypeptide(L)'
;MLRAYGLNMQGLVLLLAERESVYRLLAQAKPDNLHKNIQKYTIDPRTRYVSLEMTVQPHEISHLIDTDNPRNVETNLALPLRAADAASRVSESYMKKLVSYL
;
A
#
# COMPACT_ATOMS: atom_id res chain seq x y z
N MET A 1 1.33 2.55 -4.52
CA MET A 1 2.19 2.14 -3.38
C MET A 1 1.91 2.91 -2.08
N LEU A 2 2.55 4.04 -1.76
CA LEU A 2 2.43 4.69 -0.44
C LEU A 2 0.99 5.01 0.00
N ARG A 3 0.14 5.46 -0.93
CA ARG A 3 -1.29 5.67 -0.66
C ARG A 3 -1.98 4.38 -0.20
N ALA A 4 -1.74 3.26 -0.89
CA ALA A 4 -2.34 1.96 -0.56
C ALA A 4 -1.77 1.40 0.76
N TYR A 5 -0.48 1.62 1.02
CA TYR A 5 0.17 1.29 2.29
C TYR A 5 -0.47 2.04 3.46
N GLY A 6 -0.62 3.37 3.33
CA GLY A 6 -1.22 4.21 4.37
C GLY A 6 -2.72 3.96 4.60
N LEU A 7 -3.44 3.53 3.57
CA LEU A 7 -4.84 3.10 3.69
C LEU A 7 -4.98 1.67 4.23
N ASN A 8 -3.87 0.92 4.29
CA ASN A 8 -3.81 -0.41 4.84
C ASN A 8 -4.86 -1.38 4.23
N MET A 9 -5.03 -1.32 2.91
CA MET A 9 -6.06 -2.07 2.19
C MET A 9 -5.57 -3.44 1.68
N GLN A 10 -4.26 -3.64 1.60
CA GLN A 10 -3.63 -4.76 0.90
C GLN A 10 -2.40 -5.23 1.68
N GLY A 11 -2.05 -6.50 1.52
CA GLY A 11 -0.82 -7.03 2.10
C GLY A 11 0.44 -6.42 1.52
N LEU A 12 1.49 -6.39 2.34
CA LEU A 12 2.81 -5.88 1.97
C LEU A 12 3.35 -6.52 0.70
N VAL A 13 3.27 -7.85 0.60
CA VAL A 13 3.79 -8.60 -0.56
C VAL A 13 3.08 -8.19 -1.84
N LEU A 14 1.75 -8.06 -1.80
CA LEU A 14 0.98 -7.68 -2.98
C LEU A 14 1.33 -6.26 -3.44
N LEU A 15 1.47 -5.35 -2.48
CA LEU A 15 1.83 -3.96 -2.73
C LEU A 15 3.25 -3.84 -3.31
N LEU A 16 4.20 -4.66 -2.84
CA LEU A 16 5.55 -4.73 -3.40
C LEU A 16 5.54 -5.35 -4.80
N ALA A 17 4.78 -6.41 -5.04
CA ALA A 17 4.64 -7.01 -6.37
C ALA A 17 4.09 -6.01 -7.40
N GLU A 18 3.09 -5.21 -7.02
CA GLU A 18 2.61 -4.11 -7.86
C GLU A 18 3.71 -3.07 -8.12
N ARG A 19 4.43 -2.68 -7.06
CA ARG A 19 5.50 -1.69 -7.16
C ARG A 19 6.62 -2.14 -8.10
N GLU A 20 7.04 -3.40 -8.01
CA GLU A 20 8.10 -4.00 -8.82
C GLU A 20 7.65 -4.21 -10.27
N SER A 21 6.38 -4.57 -10.49
CA SER A 21 5.80 -4.64 -11.85
C SER A 21 5.90 -3.28 -12.56
N VAL A 22 5.52 -2.20 -11.87
CA VAL A 22 5.66 -0.83 -12.40
C VAL A 22 7.13 -0.43 -12.57
N TYR A 23 8.02 -0.89 -11.68
CA TYR A 23 9.45 -0.60 -11.79
C TYR A 23 10.08 -1.24 -13.03
N ARG A 24 9.68 -2.47 -13.40
CA ARG A 24 10.12 -3.10 -14.66
C ARG A 24 9.68 -2.30 -15.90
N LEU A 25 8.48 -1.73 -15.90
CA LEU A 25 8.00 -0.86 -17.00
C LEU A 25 8.85 0.41 -17.17
N LEU A 26 9.40 0.94 -16.07
CA LEU A 26 10.24 2.13 -16.12
C LEU A 26 11.51 1.92 -16.97
N ALA A 27 12.11 0.74 -16.91
CA ALA A 27 13.28 0.40 -17.73
C ALA A 27 12.97 0.37 -19.24
N GLN A 28 11.69 0.26 -19.61
CA GLN A 28 11.21 0.22 -20.99
C GLN A 28 10.43 1.49 -21.37
N ALA A 29 10.52 2.56 -20.56
CA ALA A 29 9.79 3.79 -20.78
C ALA A 29 10.33 4.53 -22.01
N LYS A 30 9.67 4.29 -23.15
CA LYS A 30 9.88 4.98 -24.41
C LYS A 30 8.66 5.84 -24.73
N PRO A 31 8.79 6.91 -25.52
CA PRO A 31 7.65 7.74 -25.92
C PRO A 31 6.48 6.93 -26.50
N ASP A 32 6.76 5.82 -27.18
CA ASP A 32 5.74 4.93 -27.77
C ASP A 32 4.93 4.14 -26.73
N ASN A 33 5.49 3.86 -25.55
CA ASN A 33 4.86 3.07 -24.49
C ASN A 33 4.18 3.94 -23.42
N LEU A 34 4.19 5.27 -23.59
CA LEU A 34 3.65 6.25 -22.67
C LEU A 34 2.42 6.95 -23.28
N HIS A 35 1.49 7.36 -22.43
CA HIS A 35 0.34 8.15 -22.88
C HIS A 35 0.76 9.54 -23.36
N LYS A 36 0.29 9.95 -24.54
CA LYS A 36 0.66 11.27 -25.10
C LYS A 36 0.06 12.46 -24.33
N ASN A 37 -0.98 12.25 -23.53
CA ASN A 37 -1.65 13.30 -22.80
C ASN A 37 -1.01 13.55 -21.42
N ILE A 38 0.14 14.22 -21.43
CA ILE A 38 0.96 14.49 -20.23
C ILE A 38 0.17 15.31 -19.17
N GLN A 39 -0.78 16.15 -19.60
CA GLN A 39 -1.61 16.97 -18.70
C GLN A 39 -2.51 16.13 -17.79
N LYS A 40 -2.76 14.86 -18.14
CA LYS A 40 -3.58 13.92 -17.36
C LYS A 40 -2.75 13.00 -16.46
N TYR A 41 -1.44 13.19 -16.38
CA TYR A 41 -0.58 12.33 -15.57
C TYR A 41 -0.85 12.53 -14.08
N THR A 42 -0.97 11.41 -13.37
CA THR A 42 -1.14 11.38 -11.93
C THR A 42 -0.21 10.35 -11.30
N ILE A 43 -0.29 10.20 -9.98
CA ILE A 43 0.41 9.14 -9.25
C ILE A 43 0.01 7.73 -9.74
N ASP A 44 -1.20 7.57 -10.28
CA ASP A 44 -1.68 6.30 -10.83
C ASP A 44 -0.86 5.94 -12.08
N PRO A 45 -0.11 4.82 -12.10
CA PRO A 45 0.68 4.40 -13.25
C PRO A 45 -0.16 4.20 -14.52
N ARG A 46 -1.45 3.88 -14.41
CA ARG A 46 -2.37 3.72 -15.57
C ARG A 46 -2.56 5.02 -16.34
N THR A 47 -2.34 6.17 -15.70
CA THR A 47 -2.42 7.45 -16.40
C THR A 47 -1.18 7.73 -17.25
N ARG A 48 -0.08 6.99 -17.04
CA ARG A 48 1.23 7.23 -17.67
C ARG A 48 1.63 6.15 -18.68
N TYR A 49 1.43 4.87 -18.35
CA TYR A 49 1.80 3.75 -19.21
C TYR A 49 0.59 3.23 -19.99
N VAL A 50 0.76 2.97 -21.29
CA VAL A 50 -0.32 2.50 -22.19
C VAL A 50 -0.76 1.08 -21.84
N SER A 51 0.21 0.21 -21.54
CA SER A 51 -0.05 -1.14 -21.03
C SER A 51 0.54 -1.26 -19.63
N LEU A 52 -0.31 -1.67 -18.68
CA LEU A 52 0.08 -1.94 -17.31
C LEU A 52 -0.15 -3.43 -17.04
N GLU A 53 0.92 -4.22 -17.16
CA GLU A 53 0.90 -5.64 -16.85
C GLU A 53 1.55 -5.90 -15.49
N MET A 54 0.85 -6.66 -14.65
CA MET A 54 1.37 -7.11 -13.36
C MET A 54 2.26 -8.34 -13.58
N THR A 55 3.51 -8.10 -13.97
CA THR A 55 4.45 -9.16 -14.38
C THR A 55 5.20 -9.79 -13.21
N VAL A 56 5.16 -9.18 -12.03
CA VAL A 56 5.87 -9.65 -10.85
C VAL A 56 4.90 -10.37 -9.93
N GLN A 57 5.24 -11.60 -9.57
CA GLN A 57 4.49 -12.42 -8.64
C GLN A 57 4.98 -12.23 -7.19
N PRO A 58 4.08 -12.36 -6.21
CA PRO A 58 4.39 -12.35 -4.78
C PRO A 58 5.65 -13.11 -4.36
N HIS A 59 5.85 -14.32 -4.88
CA HIS A 59 6.98 -15.18 -4.51
C HIS A 59 8.33 -14.64 -5.01
N GLU A 60 8.35 -13.99 -6.18
CA GLU A 60 9.57 -13.42 -6.78
C GLU A 60 10.15 -12.29 -5.92
N ILE A 61 9.33 -11.61 -5.11
CA ILE A 61 9.73 -10.43 -4.31
C ILE A 61 9.78 -10.69 -2.81
N SER A 62 9.55 -11.93 -2.38
CA SER A 62 9.59 -12.32 -0.96
C SER A 62 10.90 -11.92 -0.27
N HIS A 63 12.02 -12.00 -0.99
CA HIS A 63 13.36 -11.63 -0.53
C HIS A 63 13.56 -10.12 -0.31
N LEU A 64 12.66 -9.27 -0.81
CA LEU A 64 12.70 -7.81 -0.57
C LEU A 64 12.12 -7.42 0.79
N ILE A 65 11.50 -8.37 1.50
CA ILE A 65 10.93 -8.14 2.83
C ILE A 65 11.95 -8.62 3.86
N ASP A 66 12.53 -7.66 4.57
CA ASP A 66 13.35 -7.93 5.74
C ASP A 66 12.47 -7.94 6.98
N THR A 67 12.48 -9.04 7.71
CA THR A 67 11.72 -9.22 8.96
C THR A 67 12.55 -9.99 9.96
N ASP A 68 12.58 -9.51 11.20
CA ASP A 68 13.18 -10.18 12.34
C ASP A 68 12.41 -11.43 12.78
N ASN A 69 11.16 -11.58 12.30
CA ASN A 69 10.31 -12.72 12.61
C ASN A 69 9.56 -13.25 11.37
N PRO A 70 10.21 -14.09 10.53
CA PRO A 70 9.62 -14.61 9.30
C PRO A 70 8.41 -15.54 9.53
N ARG A 71 8.20 -16.04 10.75
CA ARG A 71 7.06 -16.89 11.10
C ARG A 71 5.80 -16.11 11.48
N ASN A 72 5.91 -14.82 11.73
CA ASN A 72 4.85 -14.04 12.39
C ASN A 72 4.39 -12.83 11.57
N VAL A 73 4.95 -12.62 10.37
CA VAL A 73 4.46 -11.61 9.44
C VAL A 73 3.58 -12.30 8.41
N GLU A 74 2.26 -12.18 8.59
CA GLU A 74 1.28 -12.47 7.54
C GLU A 74 1.41 -11.40 6.45
N THR A 75 2.46 -11.49 5.64
CA THR A 75 2.81 -10.47 4.64
C THR A 75 1.77 -10.34 3.51
N ASN A 76 0.91 -11.34 3.38
CA ASN A 76 -0.23 -11.35 2.46
C ASN A 76 -1.42 -10.53 2.99
N LEU A 77 -1.46 -10.28 4.30
CA LEU A 77 -2.49 -9.48 4.94
C LEU A 77 -2.02 -8.05 5.12
N ALA A 78 -2.98 -7.13 5.11
CA ALA A 78 -2.72 -5.76 5.50
C ALA A 78 -2.15 -5.75 6.92
N LEU A 79 -1.10 -4.97 7.13
CA LEU A 79 -0.49 -4.84 8.45
C LEU A 79 -1.51 -4.27 9.44
N PRO A 80 -1.38 -4.45 10.75
CA PRO A 80 -2.19 -3.71 11.72
C PRO A 80 -1.71 -2.24 11.85
N LEU A 81 -1.50 -1.54 10.73
CA LEU A 81 -1.09 -0.14 10.71
C LEU A 81 -2.30 0.72 11.06
N ARG A 82 -2.22 1.36 12.23
CA ARG A 82 -3.31 2.07 12.91
C ARG A 82 -4.36 1.08 13.42
N ALA A 83 -4.16 0.66 14.67
CA ALA A 83 -5.17 -0.03 15.45
C ALA A 83 -6.54 0.60 15.20
N ALA A 84 -7.48 -0.20 14.69
CA ALA A 84 -8.89 0.15 14.64
C ALA A 84 -9.41 0.63 16.02
N ASP A 85 -8.66 0.33 17.09
CA ASP A 85 -8.86 0.77 18.47
C ASP A 85 -8.46 2.20 18.82
N ALA A 86 -7.98 3.05 17.90
CA ALA A 86 -7.77 4.46 18.27
C ALA A 86 -9.07 5.13 18.77
N ALA A 87 -10.23 4.66 18.31
CA ALA A 87 -11.55 5.09 18.79
C ALA A 87 -12.01 4.40 20.09
N SER A 88 -11.45 3.25 20.48
CA SER A 88 -11.86 2.50 21.69
C SER A 88 -11.02 2.84 22.93
N ARG A 89 -9.91 3.58 22.78
CA ARG A 89 -8.99 3.94 23.88
C ARG A 89 -9.51 5.03 24.82
N VAL A 90 -10.65 5.66 24.52
CA VAL A 90 -11.33 6.52 25.49
C VAL A 90 -12.34 5.65 26.22
N SER A 91 -12.03 5.31 27.48
CA SER A 91 -12.96 4.53 28.29
C SER A 91 -14.27 5.29 28.45
N GLU A 92 -15.42 4.60 28.28
CA GLU A 92 -16.74 5.18 28.55
C GLU A 92 -16.82 5.79 29.97
N SER A 93 -16.06 5.23 30.90
CA SER A 93 -15.93 5.75 32.27
C SER A 93 -15.32 7.15 32.33
N TYR A 94 -14.38 7.48 31.45
CA TYR A 94 -13.79 8.82 31.36
C TYR A 94 -14.78 9.84 30.80
N MET A 95 -15.53 9.46 29.77
CA MET A 95 -16.58 10.30 29.19
C MET A 95 -17.73 10.56 30.17
N LYS A 96 -18.18 9.53 30.91
CA LYS A 96 -19.21 9.70 31.95
C LYS A 96 -18.76 10.59 33.09
N LYS A 97 -17.48 10.52 33.50
CA LYS A 97 -16.92 11.42 34.51
C LYS A 97 -16.92 12.88 34.01
N LEU A 98 -16.47 13.13 32.78
CA LEU A 98 -16.45 14.47 32.19
C LEU A 98 -17.84 15.12 32.11
N VAL A 99 -18.85 14.36 31.67
CA VAL A 99 -20.24 14.84 31.59
C VAL A 99 -20.83 15.08 32.98
N SER A 100 -20.34 14.41 34.02
CA SER A 100 -20.77 14.65 35.41
C SER A 100 -20.18 15.92 36.04
N TYR A 101 -19.15 16.53 35.43
CA TYR A 101 -18.52 17.77 35.90
C TYR A 101 -19.01 19.02 35.13
N LEU A 102 -19.91 18.86 34.16
CA LEU A 102 -20.62 19.93 33.45
C LEU A 102 -22.06 20.00 33.96
#